data_AF-A0A965J3W0-F1
#
_entry.id   AF-A0A965J3W0-F1
#
_cell.length_a   1.000
_cell.length_b   1.000
_cell.length_c   1.000
_cell.angle_alpha   90.00
_cell.angle_beta   90.00
_cell.angle_gamma   90.00
#
_symmetry.space_group_name_H-M   'P 1'
#
loop_
_entity.id
_entity.type
_entity.pdbx_description
1 polymer ?
#
loop_
_entity_poly.entity_id
_entity_poly.type
_entity_poly.pdbx_seq_one_letter_code
_entity_poly.pdbx_strand_id
1 'polypeptide(L)' 'PEGFDPESQEWKPGFETQREEWERQYAVAQERFLAHKKQKAEAKVAEEAAVVAE' A
#
# COMPACT_ATOMS: atom_id res chain seq x y z
N PRO A 1 -12.42 -6.73 8.65
CA PRO A 1 -13.03 -5.53 9.28
C PRO A 1 -14.43 -5.89 9.74
N GLU A 2 -14.94 -5.25 10.80
CA GLU A 2 -16.37 -5.39 11.12
C GLU A 2 -17.20 -4.86 9.93
N GLY A 3 -18.22 -5.60 9.52
CA GLY A 3 -19.04 -5.25 8.35
C GLY A 3 -18.45 -5.61 6.99
N PHE A 4 -17.22 -6.10 6.87
CA PHE A 4 -16.67 -6.63 5.61
C PHE A 4 -16.86 -8.15 5.53
N ASP A 5 -17.44 -8.63 4.44
CA ASP A 5 -17.62 -10.05 4.16
C ASP A 5 -16.48 -10.57 3.26
N PRO A 6 -15.60 -11.45 3.76
CA PRO A 6 -14.45 -11.92 2.99
C PRO A 6 -14.82 -12.96 1.91
N GLU A 7 -15.99 -13.58 1.98
CA GLU A 7 -16.43 -14.57 0.99
C GLU A 7 -17.00 -13.88 -0.24
N SER A 8 -17.80 -12.83 -0.06
CA SER A 8 -18.30 -12.01 -1.18
C SER A 8 -17.37 -10.85 -1.56
N GLN A 9 -16.40 -10.51 -0.72
CA GLN A 9 -15.57 -9.31 -0.83
C GLN A 9 -16.37 -8.00 -0.77
N GLU A 10 -17.52 -8.00 -0.11
CA GLU A 10 -18.43 -6.84 -0.04
C GLU A 10 -18.56 -6.28 1.37
N TRP A 11 -18.95 -5.01 1.45
CA TRP A 11 -19.33 -4.36 2.70
C TRP A 11 -20.83 -4.51 2.95
N LYS A 12 -21.18 -4.85 4.19
CA LYS A 12 -22.56 -4.93 4.66
C LYS A 12 -23.18 -3.53 4.72
N PRO A 13 -24.49 -3.38 4.45
CA PRO A 13 -25.18 -2.10 4.57
C PRO A 13 -25.12 -1.57 6.01
N GLY A 14 -24.96 -0.26 6.18
CA GLY A 14 -24.84 0.41 7.49
C GLY A 14 -23.40 0.52 8.01
N PHE A 15 -22.41 0.02 7.27
CA PHE A 15 -20.99 0.09 7.61
C PHE A 15 -20.21 1.09 6.74
N GLU A 16 -20.89 2.03 6.09
CA GLU A 16 -20.25 3.02 5.20
C GLU A 16 -19.09 3.79 5.86
N THR A 17 -19.22 4.24 7.11
CA THR A 17 -18.13 4.96 7.79
C THR A 17 -16.90 4.08 8.03
N GLN A 18 -17.10 2.80 8.33
CA GLN A 18 -16.01 1.85 8.55
C GLN A 18 -15.35 1.45 7.23
N ARG A 19 -16.15 1.36 6.16
CA ARG A 19 -15.65 1.21 4.79
C ARG A 19 -14.76 2.38 4.42
N GLU A 20 -15.25 3.61 4.58
CA GLU A 20 -14.53 4.81 4.16
C GLU A 20 -13.22 4.99 4.92
N GLU A 21 -13.20 4.72 6.23
CA GLU A 21 -11.96 4.75 7.02
C GLU A 21 -10.99 3.65 6.58
N TRP A 22 -11.50 2.44 6.33
CA TRP A 22 -10.65 1.34 5.82
C TRP A 22 -10.06 1.68 4.45
N GLU A 23 -10.85 2.24 3.53
CA GLU A 23 -10.41 2.68 2.21
C GLU A 23 -9.35 3.80 2.32
N ARG A 24 -9.54 4.76 3.25
CA ARG A 24 -8.54 5.81 3.54
C ARG A 24 -7.22 5.21 4.02
N GLN A 25 -7.27 4.31 5.01
CA GLN A 25 -6.06 3.67 5.54
C GLN A 25 -5.36 2.83 4.46
N TYR A 26 -6.13 2.14 3.63
CA TYR A 26 -5.60 1.40 2.49
C TYR A 26 -4.90 2.32 1.49
N ALA A 27 -5.49 3.45 1.12
CA ALA A 27 -4.88 4.43 0.21
C ALA A 27 -3.55 4.95 0.77
N VAL A 28 -3.51 5.34 2.05
CA VAL A 28 -2.28 5.81 2.70
C VAL A 28 -1.20 4.71 2.72
N ALA A 29 -1.58 3.47 3.03
CA ALA A 29 -0.66 2.34 3.02
C ALA A 29 -0.13 2.06 1.60
N GLN A 30 -0.99 2.16 0.59
CA GLN A 30 -0.62 1.99 -0.81
C GLN A 30 0.36 3.08 -1.27
N GLU A 31 0.14 4.34 -0.92
CA GLU A 31 1.10 5.42 -1.20
C GLU A 31 2.46 5.17 -0.56
N ARG A 32 2.49 4.77 0.72
CA ARG A 32 3.73 4.42 1.42
C ARG A 32 4.44 3.24 0.76
N PHE A 33 3.70 2.22 0.34
CA PHE A 33 4.26 1.06 -0.34
C PHE A 33 4.89 1.44 -1.69
N LEU A 34 4.20 2.27 -2.48
CA LEU A 34 4.73 2.76 -3.76
C LEU A 34 5.99 3.61 -3.56
N ALA A 35 5.98 4.52 -2.58
CA ALA A 35 7.15 5.33 -2.22
C ALA A 35 8.34 4.44 -1.81
N HIS A 36 8.10 3.43 -0.97
CA HIS A 36 9.12 2.48 -0.55
C HIS A 36 9.66 1.64 -1.71
N LYS A 37 8.78 1.19 -2.62
CA LYS A 37 9.19 0.45 -3.82
C LYS A 37 10.08 1.30 -4.71
N LYS A 38 9.76 2.58 -4.88
CA LYS A 38 10.59 3.54 -5.61
C LYS A 38 11.95 3.73 -4.94
N GLN A 39 11.96 3.99 -3.63
CA GLN A 39 13.18 4.17 -2.85
C GLN A 39 14.11 2.95 -2.96
N LYS A 40 13.56 1.72 -2.87
CA LYS A 40 14.35 0.49 -3.05
C LYS A 40 14.93 0.34 -4.45
N ALA A 41 14.17 0.71 -5.49
CA ALA A 41 14.66 0.65 -6.86
C ALA A 41 15.81 1.67 -7.08
N GLU A 42 15.66 2.89 -6.56
CA GLU A 42 16.69 3.92 -6.62
C GLU A 42 17.96 3.51 -5.87
N ALA A 43 17.82 2.92 -4.67
CA ALA A 43 18.94 2.39 -3.89
C ALA A 43 19.68 1.27 -4.64
N LYS A 44 18.95 0.34 -5.30
CA LYS A 44 19.58 -0.74 -6.08
C LYS A 44 20.42 -0.17 -7.23
N VAL A 45 19.89 0.82 -7.95
CA VAL A 45 20.62 1.50 -9.05
C VAL A 45 21.86 2.22 -8.52
N ALA A 46 21.76 2.89 -7.36
CA ALA A 46 22.90 3.57 -6.75
C ALA A 46 23.99 2.59 -6.29
N GLU A 47 23.63 1.45 -5.71
CA GLU A 47 24.58 0.37 -5.40
C GLU A 47 25.26 -0.16 -6.66
N GLU A 48 24.49 -0.45 -7.72
CA GLU A 48 25.04 -0.93 -9.00
C GLU A 48 26.01 0.08 -9.61
N ALA A 49 25.70 1.39 -9.53
CA ALA A 49 26.60 2.45 -9.98
C ALA A 49 27.87 2.58 -9.12
N ALA A 50 27.75 2.40 -7.80
CA ALA A 50 28.89 2.45 -6.88
C ALA A 50 29.84 1.26 -7.09
N VAL A 51 29.31 0.06 -7.35
CA VAL A 51 30.10 -1.16 -7.62
C VAL A 51 30.85 -1.08 -8.96
N VAL A 52 30.29 -0.40 -9.97
CA VAL A 52 30.94 -0.23 -11.29
C VAL A 52 31.97 0.91 -11.31
N ALA A 53 31.87 1.85 -10.37
CA ALA A 53 32.81 2.97 -10.25
C ALA A 53 34.06 2.66 -9.42
N GLU A 54 34.12 1.48 -8.79
CA GLU A 54 35.27 0.98 -8.02
C GLU A 54 36.25 0.15 -8.87
#